data_AF-A0A5Q4YZB2-F1
#
_entry.id   AF-A0A5Q4YZB2-F1
#
_cell.length_a   1.000
_cell.length_b   1.000
_cell.length_c   1.000
_cell.angle_alpha   90.00
_cell.angle_beta   90.00
_cell.angle_gamma   90.00
#
_symmetry.space_group_name_H-M   'P 1'
#
loop_
_entity.id
_entity.type
_entity.pdbx_description
1 polymer ?
#
loop_
_entity_poly.entity_id
_entity_poly.type
_entity_poly.pdbx_seq_one_letter_code
_entity_poly.pdbx_strand_id
1 'polypeptide(L)'
;MRKSDKKIENQIRDVLTEVCEDTLKGYEGFLWVTHTVKYSSFPQSLNIVCVFETDQDRANFLMGEDQFHVSTAIQKAFDKVGVQLKNVDKHISYDTKKNRE
;
A
#
# COMPACT_ATOMS: atom_id res chain seq x y z
N MET A 1 4.24 18.99 14.60
CA MET A 1 3.18 18.01 14.25
C MET A 1 1.83 18.66 14.51
N ARG A 2 1.02 18.90 13.47
CA ARG A 2 -0.35 19.42 13.61
C ARG A 2 -1.29 18.26 13.93
N LYS A 3 -2.44 18.54 14.56
CA LYS A 3 -3.43 17.51 14.93
C LYS A 3 -3.88 16.66 13.72
N SER A 4 -3.89 17.25 12.53
CA SER A 4 -4.26 16.58 11.28
C SER A 4 -3.24 15.52 10.85
N ASP A 5 -1.93 15.78 11.00
CA ASP A 5 -0.88 14.83 10.59
C ASP A 5 -0.99 13.54 11.39
N LYS A 6 -1.23 13.67 12.71
CA LYS A 6 -1.37 12.52 13.61
C LYS A 6 -2.59 11.66 13.29
N LYS A 7 -3.67 12.28 12.81
CA LYS A 7 -4.87 11.56 12.39
C LYS A 7 -4.60 10.77 11.11
N ILE A 8 -3.98 11.41 10.12
CA ILE A 8 -3.63 10.78 8.83
C ILE A 8 -2.67 9.60 9.03
N GLU A 9 -1.60 9.79 9.79
CA GLU A 9 -0.67 8.71 10.20
C GLU A 9 -1.42 7.50 10.74
N ASN A 10 -2.31 7.75 11.69
CA ASN A 10 -3.03 6.68 12.38
C ASN A 10 -3.98 5.96 11.41
N GLN A 11 -4.64 6.69 10.51
CA GLN A 11 -5.51 6.14 9.47
C GLN A 11 -4.74 5.28 8.47
N ILE A 12 -3.60 5.78 7.95
CA ILE A 12 -2.78 5.03 7.00
C ILE A 12 -2.29 3.73 7.63
N ARG A 13 -1.83 3.78 8.87
CA ARG A 13 -1.39 2.59 9.61
C ARG A 13 -2.52 1.58 9.78
N ASP A 14 -3.70 2.02 10.17
CA ASP A 14 -4.87 1.15 10.37
C ASP A 14 -5.29 0.48 9.04
N VAL A 15 -5.42 1.30 7.98
CA VAL A 15 -5.75 0.85 6.63
C VAL A 15 -4.72 -0.14 6.09
N LEU A 16 -3.43 0.17 6.19
CA LEU A 16 -2.38 -0.73 5.72
C LEU A 16 -2.32 -2.01 6.54
N THR A 17 -2.64 -1.96 7.83
CA THR A 17 -2.71 -3.18 8.66
C THR A 17 -3.87 -4.06 8.20
N GLU A 18 -5.08 -3.48 8.01
CA GLU A 18 -6.24 -4.22 7.49
C GLU A 18 -5.95 -4.84 6.13
N VAL A 19 -5.43 -4.06 5.17
CA VAL A 19 -5.07 -4.57 3.83
C VAL A 19 -3.95 -5.60 3.91
N CYS A 20 -2.98 -5.40 4.80
CA CYS A 20 -1.88 -6.34 4.96
C CYS A 20 -2.38 -7.68 5.47
N GLU A 21 -3.30 -7.70 6.43
CA GLU A 21 -3.83 -8.94 7.00
C GLU A 21 -4.88 -9.62 6.11
N ASP A 22 -5.72 -8.84 5.44
CA ASP A 22 -6.82 -9.33 4.62
C ASP A 22 -6.35 -9.77 3.23
N THR A 23 -5.51 -8.95 2.61
CA THR A 23 -5.08 -9.15 1.21
C THR A 23 -3.65 -9.66 1.17
N LEU A 24 -2.67 -8.88 1.66
CA LEU A 24 -1.24 -9.17 1.43
C LEU A 24 -0.74 -10.45 2.11
N LYS A 25 -1.31 -10.82 3.27
CA LYS A 25 -0.97 -12.04 4.02
C LYS A 25 -1.34 -13.33 3.28
N GLY A 26 -2.25 -13.25 2.31
CA GLY A 26 -2.64 -14.38 1.48
C GLY A 26 -1.65 -14.67 0.33
N TYR A 27 -0.71 -13.76 0.05
CA TYR A 27 0.21 -13.89 -1.07
C TYR A 27 1.49 -14.61 -0.68
N GLU A 28 1.79 -15.69 -1.41
CA GLU A 28 3.11 -16.33 -1.34
C GLU A 28 4.18 -15.34 -1.81
N GLY A 29 5.29 -15.33 -1.09
CA GLY A 29 6.41 -14.43 -1.37
C GLY A 29 6.21 -12.97 -0.95
N PHE A 30 5.07 -12.56 -0.39
CA PHE A 30 4.97 -11.23 0.20
C PHE A 30 5.75 -11.16 1.53
N LEU A 31 6.60 -10.14 1.69
CA LEU A 31 7.40 -9.97 2.90
C LEU A 31 6.83 -8.89 3.82
N TRP A 32 6.69 -7.68 3.32
CA TRP A 32 6.14 -6.55 4.07
C TRP A 32 5.68 -5.43 3.15
N VAL A 33 4.83 -4.55 3.69
CA VAL A 33 4.43 -3.32 3.03
C VAL A 33 4.94 -2.14 3.84
N THR A 34 5.51 -1.15 3.15
CA THR A 34 5.88 0.13 3.72
C THR A 34 5.10 1.23 3.03
N HIS A 35 5.01 2.39 3.65
CA HIS A 35 4.37 3.55 3.05
C HIS A 35 5.19 4.80 3.31
N THR A 36 5.16 5.71 2.36
CA THR A 36 5.77 7.02 2.43
C THR A 36 4.68 8.03 2.10
N VAL A 37 4.47 9.00 2.97
CA VAL A 37 3.44 10.00 2.76
C VAL A 37 3.98 11.39 3.06
N LYS A 38 3.69 12.34 2.18
CA LYS A 38 3.89 13.76 2.50
C LYS A 38 2.57 14.35 2.98
N TYR A 39 2.46 14.62 4.29
CA TYR A 39 1.27 15.24 4.88
C TYR A 39 0.94 16.60 4.26
N SER A 40 1.95 17.33 3.79
CA SER A 40 1.79 18.62 3.10
C SER A 40 1.03 18.54 1.78
N SER A 41 0.97 17.35 1.15
CA SER A 41 0.30 17.12 -0.14
C SER A 41 -0.58 15.87 -0.11
N PHE A 42 -1.04 15.50 1.09
CA PHE A 42 -1.96 14.40 1.30
C PHE A 42 -3.35 14.74 0.73
N PRO A 43 -4.10 13.78 0.14
CA PRO A 43 -3.80 12.35 -0.04
C PRO A 43 -2.95 11.99 -1.27
N GLN A 44 -2.64 12.95 -2.13
CA GLN A 44 -2.02 12.70 -3.43
C GLN A 44 -0.51 12.39 -3.37
N SER A 45 0.15 12.56 -2.23
CA SER A 45 1.57 12.18 -2.03
C SER A 45 1.76 10.91 -1.22
N LEU A 46 0.71 10.11 -1.02
CA LEU A 46 0.86 8.78 -0.46
C LEU A 46 1.57 7.86 -1.47
N ASN A 47 2.51 7.06 -1.03
CA ASN A 47 3.10 5.99 -1.82
C ASN A 47 3.25 4.76 -0.93
N ILE A 48 2.78 3.63 -1.39
CA ILE A 48 2.75 2.35 -0.70
C ILE A 48 3.71 1.47 -1.48
N VAL A 49 4.65 0.84 -0.80
CA VAL A 49 5.65 -0.03 -1.43
C VAL A 49 5.49 -1.42 -0.83
N CYS A 50 5.03 -2.36 -1.64
CA CYS A 50 4.94 -3.76 -1.28
C CYS A 50 6.24 -4.46 -1.67
N VAL A 51 6.91 -5.07 -0.69
CA VAL A 51 8.18 -5.77 -0.90
C VAL A 51 7.92 -7.27 -0.93
N PHE A 52 8.37 -7.90 -2.02
CA PHE A 52 8.29 -9.34 -2.22
C PHE A 52 9.66 -10.00 -2.04
N GLU A 53 9.63 -11.29 -1.79
CA GLU A 53 10.81 -12.13 -1.62
C GLU A 53 11.53 -12.36 -2.94
N THR A 54 10.79 -12.71 -3.99
CA THR A 54 11.34 -12.96 -5.33
C THR A 54 10.71 -12.07 -6.41
N ASP A 55 11.44 -11.88 -7.51
CA ASP A 55 10.91 -11.18 -8.68
C ASP A 55 9.80 -11.97 -9.37
N GLN A 56 9.77 -13.31 -9.22
CA GLN A 56 8.65 -14.12 -9.73
C GLN A 56 7.34 -13.81 -8.99
N ASP A 57 7.36 -13.73 -7.66
CA ASP A 57 6.16 -13.39 -6.87
C ASP A 57 5.67 -11.99 -7.25
N ARG A 58 6.60 -11.03 -7.34
CA ARG A 58 6.31 -9.67 -7.77
C ARG A 58 5.74 -9.62 -9.19
N ALA A 59 6.35 -10.34 -10.14
CA ALA A 59 5.90 -10.37 -11.52
C ALA A 59 4.53 -11.05 -11.64
N ASN A 60 4.29 -12.13 -10.90
CA ASN A 60 3.00 -12.81 -10.87
C ASN A 60 1.91 -11.89 -10.29
N PHE A 61 2.24 -11.17 -9.21
CA PHE A 61 1.37 -10.17 -8.61
C PHE A 61 1.04 -9.01 -9.57
N LEU A 62 2.03 -8.56 -10.36
CA LEU A 62 1.88 -7.50 -11.36
C LEU A 62 1.17 -7.97 -12.65
N MET A 63 1.33 -9.24 -13.03
CA MET A 63 0.70 -9.82 -14.21
C MET A 63 -0.73 -10.29 -13.94
N GLY A 64 -1.05 -10.59 -12.68
CA GLY A 64 -2.36 -11.03 -12.25
C GLY A 64 -3.34 -9.89 -11.95
N GLU A 65 -4.49 -10.28 -11.43
CA GLU A 65 -5.55 -9.39 -10.93
C GLU A 65 -5.27 -8.90 -9.50
N ASP A 66 -4.13 -9.31 -8.92
CA ASP A 66 -3.73 -9.02 -7.55
C ASP A 66 -3.41 -7.55 -7.31
N GLN A 67 -2.79 -6.89 -8.28
CA GLN A 67 -2.65 -5.43 -8.29
C GLN A 67 -4.00 -4.73 -8.17
N PHE A 68 -5.03 -5.23 -8.86
CA PHE A 68 -6.37 -4.66 -8.80
C PHE A 68 -7.05 -4.97 -7.47
N HIS A 69 -6.85 -6.17 -6.94
CA HIS A 69 -7.35 -6.57 -5.62
C HIS A 69 -6.77 -5.71 -4.51
N VAL A 70 -5.45 -5.54 -4.46
CA VAL A 70 -4.78 -4.68 -3.47
C VAL A 70 -5.16 -3.22 -3.67
N SER A 71 -5.18 -2.72 -4.91
CA SER A 71 -5.68 -1.37 -5.21
C SER A 71 -7.10 -1.14 -4.70
N THR A 72 -8.00 -2.11 -4.91
CA THR A 72 -9.39 -2.03 -4.48
C THR A 72 -9.51 -2.11 -2.96
N ALA A 73 -8.76 -3.00 -2.31
CA ALA A 73 -8.74 -3.14 -0.86
C ALA A 73 -8.23 -1.85 -0.19
N ILE A 74 -7.10 -1.32 -0.68
CA ILE A 74 -6.54 -0.04 -0.23
C ILE A 74 -7.54 1.08 -0.45
N GLN A 75 -8.12 1.20 -1.65
CA GLN A 75 -9.10 2.25 -1.94
C GLN A 75 -10.31 2.17 -1.01
N LYS A 76 -10.90 0.98 -0.80
CA LYS A 76 -12.03 0.79 0.13
C LYS A 76 -11.66 1.14 1.55
N ALA A 77 -10.50 0.69 2.04
CA ALA A 77 -10.06 0.95 3.39
C ALA A 77 -9.79 2.45 3.61
N PHE A 78 -9.17 3.13 2.62
CA PHE A 78 -8.99 4.58 2.64
C PHE A 78 -10.34 5.33 2.57
N ASP A 79 -11.29 4.87 1.77
CA ASP A 79 -12.63 5.47 1.67
C ASP A 79 -13.40 5.37 3.01
N LYS A 80 -13.33 4.22 3.71
CA LYS A 80 -13.91 4.04 5.06
C LYS A 80 -13.41 5.09 6.06
N VAL A 81 -12.14 5.49 5.95
CA VAL A 81 -11.54 6.50 6.83
C VAL A 81 -11.70 7.93 6.30
N GLY A 82 -12.43 8.12 5.19
CA GLY A 82 -12.73 9.42 4.60
C GLY A 82 -11.61 9.99 3.73
N VAL A 83 -10.73 9.14 3.19
CA VAL A 83 -9.62 9.51 2.33
C VAL A 83 -9.89 9.03 0.91
N GLN A 84 -10.10 9.96 -0.02
CA GLN A 84 -10.35 9.62 -1.42
C GLN A 84 -9.04 9.61 -2.22
N LEU A 85 -8.56 8.40 -2.56
CA LEU A 85 -7.43 8.20 -3.46
C LEU A 85 -7.93 8.12 -4.92
N LYS A 86 -7.74 9.20 -5.68
CA LYS A 86 -8.15 9.27 -7.10
C LYS A 86 -7.46 8.21 -7.96
N ASN A 87 -6.19 7.91 -7.69
CA ASN A 87 -5.38 7.00 -8.51
C ASN A 87 -4.57 6.06 -7.62
N VAL A 88 -5.25 5.23 -6.83
CA VAL A 88 -4.64 4.27 -5.89
C VAL A 88 -3.52 3.44 -6.53
N ASP A 89 -3.69 3.06 -7.80
CA ASP A 89 -2.70 2.30 -8.56
C ASP A 89 -1.35 3.01 -8.69
N LYS A 90 -1.35 4.35 -8.85
CA LYS A 90 -0.13 5.16 -8.89
C LYS A 90 0.47 5.41 -7.52
N HIS A 91 -0.29 5.15 -6.47
CA HIS A 91 0.16 5.22 -5.09
C HIS A 91 0.74 3.88 -4.63
N ILE A 92 0.71 2.81 -5.44
CA ILE A 92 1.26 1.52 -5.05
C ILE A 92 2.44 1.19 -5.95
N SER A 93 3.55 0.84 -5.32
CA SER A 93 4.80 0.44 -5.94
C SER A 93 5.14 -0.97 -5.46
N TYR A 94 5.74 -1.77 -6.34
CA TYR A 94 6.07 -3.15 -6.05
C TYR A 94 7.57 -3.34 -6.22
N ASP A 95 8.21 -3.70 -5.12
CA ASP A 95 9.66 -3.87 -5.02
C ASP A 95 10.00 -5.29 -4.52
N THR A 96 11.27 -5.66 -4.58
CA THR A 96 11.72 -6.98 -4.13
C THR A 96 12.90 -6.83 -3.19
N LYS A 97 13.02 -7.72 -2.21
CA LYS A 97 14.13 -7.73 -1.25
C LYS A 97 15.51 -7.75 -1.93
N LYS A 98 15.58 -8.18 -3.19
CA LYS A 98 16.80 -8.37 -3.96
C LYS A 98 17.53 -7.06 -4.35
N ASN A 99 16.97 -5.87 -4.11
CA ASN A 99 17.61 -4.59 -4.48
C ASN A 99 18.77 -4.15 -3.54
N ARG A 100 19.66 -5.07 -3.14
CA ARG A 100 20.88 -4.74 -2.40
C ARG A 100 22.05 -5.58 -2.91
N GLU A 101 22.53 -5.21 -4.09
CA GLU A 101 23.90 -5.47 -4.55
C GLU A 101 24.58 -4.14 -4.87
#